data_AF-A0A9W7A6Q0-F1
#
_entry.id   AF-A0A9W7A6Q0-F1
#
_cell.length_a   1.000
_cell.length_b   1.000
_cell.length_c   1.000
_cell.angle_alpha   90.00
_cell.angle_beta   90.00
_cell.angle_gamma   90.00
#
_symmetry.space_group_name_H-M   'P 1'
#
loop_
_entity.id
_entity.type
_entity.pdbx_description
1 polymer ?
#
loop_
_entity_poly.entity_id
_entity_poly.type
_entity_poly.pdbx_seq_one_letter_code
_entity_poly.pdbx_strand_id
1 'polypeptide(L)'
;MATRSEISKLRERPGVSEKGTMNLIVWRRSTIALSILFVFAIIGFQAQESRDARLMYFDVLETSLENVTYTAFEEDSLSFRKYSERVATTAGAAAMTEVALMRWYCSVANWGLSCLSMVMLLFALCYWNYYHRSRKFLMVAWLFSFAVPFAISTVPTRCFVNWDQFNYQSHIFMKGVAAHYQLDQRETELVAGCTIITDPSNPQTLEEARDSVSYVCSTVDDWDDGFINWISGDAIARAKENCIKAQQALEDGNVDLALEYAGETCDEVIDTIDEAGVEDGNALKRMQVVILHQDLTTKARVAAELLISLANALWALKGMVPAAVAIAPALLRGALTIKTLVPQSSIPGMFVILLPWLYCPLVWCIYNIAFQLTGTLIFFFGLLLLAFAPMSYVALGQLYGITKPMDDVSNKRMMNAMAYLNMFILTLAGCLCGYFAIGQDGDHRALAKKGIDEYLRAPGAITNLVVTTVGKYLVTTLAGVDFMAHEIAEQREFERFLETGENLGYSKTHGLQSEGRFRLLNMLKQKNTRLDDLCRANRRQLGVGCGCGDAWDSKGGGGGDAMSVVKTGTVKSAVRRNSSMSSSKGMSMKGSKYFGAGRGSSGVQLGSKGQREFNSTKWDGVV
;
A
#
# COMPACT_ATOMS: atom_id res chain seq x y z
N MET A 1 -27.01 4.96 -24.20
CA MET A 1 -28.17 4.04 -24.08
C MET A 1 -28.23 3.16 -25.32
N ALA A 2 -28.80 1.95 -25.24
CA ALA A 2 -29.05 1.13 -26.44
C ALA A 2 -30.23 1.72 -27.24
N THR A 3 -30.14 1.73 -28.57
CA THR A 3 -31.26 2.18 -29.41
C THR A 3 -32.35 1.11 -29.48
N ARG A 4 -33.61 1.50 -29.76
CA ARG A 4 -34.70 0.53 -29.94
C ARG A 4 -34.40 -0.51 -31.03
N SER A 5 -33.67 -0.12 -32.08
CA SER A 5 -33.26 -1.00 -33.18
C SER A 5 -32.13 -1.99 -32.82
N GLU A 6 -31.28 -1.66 -31.84
CA GLU A 6 -30.35 -2.65 -31.27
C GLU A 6 -31.09 -3.66 -30.38
N ILE A 7 -32.09 -3.21 -29.62
CA ILE A 7 -32.91 -4.08 -28.77
C ILE A 7 -33.76 -5.04 -29.62
N SER A 8 -34.33 -4.60 -30.75
CA SER A 8 -35.04 -5.51 -31.68
C SER A 8 -34.09 -6.56 -32.28
N LYS A 9 -32.92 -6.15 -32.78
CA LYS A 9 -31.87 -7.06 -33.28
C LYS A 9 -31.36 -8.06 -32.24
N LEU A 10 -31.37 -7.72 -30.95
CA LEU A 10 -31.08 -8.68 -29.87
C LEU A 10 -32.24 -9.66 -29.67
N ARG A 11 -33.49 -9.18 -29.73
CA ARG A 11 -34.71 -9.99 -29.55
C ARG A 11 -34.94 -10.98 -30.69
N GLU A 12 -34.50 -10.63 -31.90
CA GLU A 12 -34.51 -11.49 -33.08
C GLU A 12 -33.49 -12.64 -33.00
N ARG A 13 -32.51 -12.60 -32.08
CA ARG A 13 -31.56 -13.71 -31.91
C ARG A 13 -32.25 -14.89 -31.21
N PRO A 14 -32.36 -16.07 -31.85
CA PRO A 14 -33.03 -17.22 -31.25
C PRO A 14 -32.32 -17.61 -29.95
N GLY A 15 -33.08 -17.91 -28.88
CA GLY A 15 -32.51 -18.36 -27.59
C GLY A 15 -32.06 -17.25 -26.62
N VAL A 16 -32.42 -15.99 -26.86
CA VAL A 16 -32.39 -14.90 -25.86
C VAL A 16 -33.82 -14.41 -25.63
N SER A 17 -34.71 -15.31 -25.19
CA SER A 17 -36.14 -14.97 -25.06
C SER A 17 -36.46 -14.37 -23.69
N GLU A 18 -35.74 -14.75 -22.63
CA GLU A 18 -36.09 -14.34 -21.28
C GLU A 18 -35.62 -12.91 -20.93
N LYS A 19 -36.55 -12.14 -20.36
CA LYS A 19 -36.35 -10.71 -20.00
C LYS A 19 -35.12 -10.49 -19.10
N GLY A 20 -34.79 -11.45 -18.24
CA GLY A 20 -33.64 -11.37 -17.32
C GLY A 20 -32.30 -11.25 -18.06
N THR A 21 -32.05 -12.13 -19.03
CA THR A 21 -30.80 -12.15 -19.81
C THR A 21 -30.63 -10.88 -20.64
N MET A 22 -31.71 -10.38 -21.25
CA MET A 22 -31.69 -9.12 -21.99
C MET A 22 -31.40 -7.92 -21.06
N ASN A 23 -32.02 -7.88 -19.88
CA ASN A 23 -31.75 -6.84 -18.88
C ASN A 23 -30.28 -6.86 -18.40
N LEU A 24 -29.71 -8.04 -18.15
CA LEU A 24 -28.29 -8.20 -17.80
C LEU A 24 -27.37 -7.64 -18.89
N ILE A 25 -27.61 -7.97 -20.17
CA ILE A 25 -26.79 -7.50 -21.29
C ILE A 25 -26.87 -5.96 -21.44
N VAL A 26 -28.06 -5.38 -21.31
CA VAL A 26 -28.27 -3.92 -21.40
C VAL A 26 -27.64 -3.19 -20.21
N TRP A 27 -27.79 -3.73 -18.99
CA TRP A 27 -27.11 -3.24 -17.79
C TRP A 27 -25.59 -3.29 -17.96
N ARG A 28 -25.05 -4.43 -18.39
CA ARG A 28 -23.62 -4.67 -18.60
C ARG A 28 -23.02 -3.64 -19.57
N ARG A 29 -23.63 -3.45 -20.75
CA ARG A 29 -23.20 -2.44 -21.74
C ARG A 29 -23.21 -1.02 -21.15
N SER A 30 -24.26 -0.68 -20.40
CA SER A 30 -24.39 0.65 -19.79
C SER A 30 -23.34 0.88 -18.69
N THR A 31 -23.02 -0.15 -17.90
CA THR A 31 -21.97 -0.11 -16.88
C THR A 31 -20.57 -0.05 -17.49
N ILE A 32 -20.31 -0.71 -18.63
CA ILE A 32 -19.04 -0.52 -19.38
C ILE A 32 -18.89 0.94 -19.82
N ALA A 33 -19.92 1.51 -20.45
CA ALA A 33 -19.88 2.90 -20.91
C ALA A 33 -19.67 3.89 -19.75
N LEU A 34 -20.33 3.68 -18.61
CA LEU A 34 -20.11 4.47 -17.40
C LEU A 34 -18.68 4.30 -16.85
N SER A 35 -18.17 3.08 -16.84
CA SER A 35 -16.79 2.79 -16.38
C SER A 35 -15.75 3.50 -17.24
N ILE A 36 -15.95 3.60 -18.56
CA ILE A 36 -15.07 4.36 -19.46
C ILE A 36 -15.05 5.85 -19.08
N LEU A 37 -16.18 6.46 -18.74
CA LEU A 37 -16.24 7.86 -18.29
C LEU A 37 -15.47 8.07 -16.98
N PHE A 38 -15.62 7.17 -16.01
CA PHE A 38 -14.83 7.23 -14.78
C PHE A 38 -13.34 7.01 -15.03
N VAL A 39 -12.94 6.03 -15.84
CA VAL A 39 -11.52 5.79 -16.15
C VAL A 39 -10.91 6.97 -16.92
N PHE A 40 -11.66 7.63 -17.80
CA PHE A 40 -11.21 8.87 -18.45
C PHE A 40 -10.94 10.00 -17.43
N ALA A 41 -11.83 10.18 -16.45
CA ALA A 41 -11.61 11.14 -15.38
C ALA A 41 -10.40 10.77 -14.48
N ILE A 42 -10.21 9.49 -14.17
CA ILE A 42 -9.03 8.97 -13.45
C ILE A 42 -7.74 9.28 -14.22
N ILE A 43 -7.72 9.06 -15.54
CA ILE A 43 -6.57 9.38 -16.40
C ILE A 43 -6.26 10.88 -16.35
N GLY A 44 -7.28 11.75 -16.32
CA GLY A 44 -7.11 13.19 -16.13
C GLY A 44 -6.43 13.54 -14.80
N PHE A 45 -6.91 12.99 -13.68
CA PHE A 45 -6.30 13.20 -12.37
C PHE A 45 -4.88 12.62 -12.26
N GLN A 46 -4.61 11.46 -12.88
CA GLN A 46 -3.28 10.87 -12.91
C GLN A 46 -2.30 11.65 -13.80
N ALA A 47 -2.78 12.25 -14.90
CA ALA A 47 -1.96 13.15 -15.70
C ALA A 47 -1.59 14.42 -14.93
N GLN A 48 -2.51 14.94 -14.10
CA GLN A 48 -2.22 16.03 -13.17
C GLN A 48 -1.22 15.58 -12.09
N GLU A 49 -1.44 14.47 -11.38
CA GLU A 49 -0.51 13.98 -10.35
C GLU A 49 0.89 13.66 -10.92
N SER A 50 0.98 13.19 -12.18
CA SER A 50 2.25 13.02 -12.88
C SER A 50 2.92 14.35 -13.28
N ARG A 51 2.16 15.43 -13.51
CA ARG A 51 2.71 16.77 -13.73
C ARG A 51 3.21 17.35 -12.42
N ASP A 52 2.43 17.24 -11.35
CA ASP A 52 2.77 17.76 -10.03
C ASP A 52 4.01 17.04 -9.46
N ALA A 53 4.12 15.71 -9.64
CA ALA A 53 5.31 14.95 -9.29
C ALA A 53 6.55 15.36 -10.11
N ARG A 54 6.39 15.75 -11.38
CA ARG A 54 7.49 16.26 -12.22
C ARG A 54 7.94 17.66 -11.79
N LEU A 55 7.01 18.53 -11.38
CA LEU A 55 7.34 19.84 -10.83
C LEU A 55 8.08 19.70 -9.49
N MET A 56 7.58 18.85 -8.60
CA MET A 56 8.26 18.52 -7.33
C MET A 56 9.69 17.97 -7.56
N TYR A 57 9.89 17.12 -8.58
CA TYR A 57 11.23 16.66 -8.92
C TYR A 57 12.17 17.80 -9.35
N PHE A 58 11.70 18.75 -10.16
CA PHE A 58 12.53 19.89 -10.57
C PHE A 58 12.82 20.87 -9.43
N ASP A 59 11.84 21.14 -8.56
CA ASP A 59 11.97 21.97 -7.37
C ASP A 59 13.01 21.40 -6.37
N VAL A 60 12.92 20.08 -6.12
CA VAL A 60 13.90 19.35 -5.31
C VAL A 60 15.28 19.31 -6.00
N LEU A 61 15.33 19.14 -7.32
CA LEU A 61 16.58 19.14 -8.08
C LEU A 61 17.28 20.52 -8.01
N GLU A 62 16.54 21.60 -8.25
CA GLU A 62 17.03 22.99 -8.16
C GLU A 62 17.56 23.29 -6.76
N THR A 63 16.78 22.97 -5.71
CA THR A 63 17.22 23.06 -4.31
C THR A 63 18.47 22.20 -4.04
N SER A 64 18.58 21.00 -4.61
CA SER A 64 19.76 20.13 -4.41
C SER A 64 21.03 20.60 -5.13
N LEU A 65 20.89 21.55 -6.07
CA LEU A 65 22.00 22.15 -6.84
C LEU A 65 22.44 23.51 -6.27
N GLU A 66 21.75 24.06 -5.27
CA GLU A 66 22.19 25.26 -4.56
C GLU A 66 23.54 25.01 -3.86
N ASN A 67 24.57 25.77 -4.27
CA ASN A 67 25.92 25.61 -3.74
C ASN A 67 26.09 26.36 -2.40
N VAL A 68 25.50 25.81 -1.33
CA VAL A 68 25.54 26.41 0.01
C VAL A 68 26.91 26.18 0.67
N THR A 69 27.85 27.09 0.40
CA THR A 69 29.18 27.12 1.01
C THR A 69 29.23 28.09 2.19
N TYR A 70 30.12 27.86 3.16
CA TYR A 70 30.29 28.77 4.30
C TYR A 70 30.83 30.15 3.87
N THR A 71 31.67 30.20 2.83
CA THR A 71 32.15 31.46 2.23
C THR A 71 31.01 32.29 1.64
N ALA A 72 30.05 31.67 0.96
CA ALA A 72 28.86 32.36 0.47
C ALA A 72 27.98 32.89 1.61
N PHE A 73 27.95 32.21 2.77
CA PHE A 73 27.26 32.70 3.97
C PHE A 73 27.93 33.95 4.57
N GLU A 74 29.26 33.97 4.62
CA GLU A 74 30.05 35.11 5.10
C GLU A 74 29.86 36.35 4.20
N GLU A 75 29.80 36.14 2.88
CA GLU A 75 29.48 37.20 1.89
C GLU A 75 28.02 37.69 1.96
N ASP A 76 27.04 36.79 2.15
CA ASP A 76 25.60 37.11 2.16
C ASP A 76 25.14 37.87 3.44
N SER A 77 25.96 38.00 4.48
CA SER A 77 25.63 38.61 5.78
C SER A 77 24.39 38.00 6.49
N LEU A 78 24.13 36.72 6.25
CA LEU A 78 22.99 36.01 6.83
C LEU A 78 23.21 35.69 8.31
N SER A 79 22.11 35.45 9.05
CA SER A 79 22.23 34.85 10.38
C SER A 79 22.52 33.36 10.28
N PHE A 80 23.35 32.84 11.18
CA PHE A 80 23.73 31.42 11.20
C PHE A 80 22.53 30.45 11.25
N ARG A 81 21.43 30.88 11.87
CA ARG A 81 20.14 30.16 11.83
C ARG A 81 19.58 30.00 10.41
N LYS A 82 19.63 31.04 9.56
CA LYS A 82 19.18 30.94 8.16
C LYS A 82 20.13 30.09 7.31
N TYR A 83 21.43 30.12 7.63
CA TYR A 83 22.42 29.23 7.00
C TYR A 83 22.13 27.76 7.34
N SER A 84 21.98 27.41 8.61
CA SER A 84 21.63 26.04 9.04
C SER A 84 20.30 25.56 8.45
N GLU A 85 19.29 26.43 8.36
CA GLU A 85 18.03 26.12 7.67
C GLU A 85 18.25 25.80 6.18
N ARG A 86 19.00 26.64 5.45
CA ARG A 86 19.36 26.39 4.03
C ARG A 86 20.17 25.11 3.85
N VAL A 87 21.15 24.81 4.70
CA VAL A 87 21.93 23.58 4.57
C VAL A 87 21.07 22.35 4.89
N ALA A 88 20.16 22.43 5.86
CA ALA A 88 19.22 21.36 6.15
C ALA A 88 18.23 21.11 4.99
N THR A 89 17.70 22.16 4.35
CA THR A 89 16.79 22.02 3.20
C THR A 89 17.51 21.46 1.98
N THR A 90 18.73 21.92 1.69
CA THR A 90 19.52 21.42 0.54
C THR A 90 20.03 20.00 0.75
N ALA A 91 20.46 19.62 1.96
CA ALA A 91 20.78 18.24 2.31
C ALA A 91 19.55 17.32 2.20
N GLY A 92 18.39 17.76 2.71
CA GLY A 92 17.13 17.04 2.60
C GLY A 92 16.65 16.88 1.14
N ALA A 93 16.80 17.93 0.32
CA ALA A 93 16.51 17.88 -1.10
C ALA A 93 17.43 16.90 -1.84
N ALA A 94 18.74 16.95 -1.60
CA ALA A 94 19.72 16.04 -2.16
C ALA A 94 19.42 14.55 -1.86
N ALA A 95 19.01 14.24 -0.62
CA ALA A 95 18.57 12.89 -0.27
C ALA A 95 17.30 12.45 -1.03
N MET A 96 16.44 13.41 -1.40
CA MET A 96 15.13 13.19 -2.00
C MET A 96 15.08 13.25 -3.53
N THR A 97 16.10 13.78 -4.23
CA THR A 97 16.10 13.96 -5.69
C THR A 97 15.77 12.66 -6.44
N GLU A 98 16.44 11.57 -6.11
CA GLU A 98 16.24 10.24 -6.70
C GLU A 98 14.88 9.62 -6.30
N VAL A 99 14.41 9.87 -5.07
CA VAL A 99 13.08 9.43 -4.60
C VAL A 99 11.97 10.15 -5.37
N ALA A 100 12.13 11.46 -5.60
CA ALA A 100 11.21 12.26 -6.39
C ALA A 100 11.20 11.85 -7.87
N LEU A 101 12.36 11.54 -8.43
CA LEU A 101 12.51 10.97 -9.77
C LEU A 101 11.76 9.64 -9.90
N MET A 102 11.97 8.71 -8.95
CA MET A 102 11.29 7.42 -8.96
C MET A 102 9.78 7.57 -8.78
N ARG A 103 9.32 8.49 -7.93
CA ARG A 103 7.89 8.82 -7.75
C ARG A 103 7.26 9.39 -9.03
N TRP A 104 7.98 10.19 -9.80
CA TRP A 104 7.53 10.65 -11.12
C TRP A 104 7.40 9.48 -12.10
N TYR A 105 8.40 8.59 -12.20
CA TYR A 105 8.32 7.39 -13.03
C TYR A 105 7.15 6.47 -12.64
N CYS A 106 6.90 6.24 -11.35
CA CYS A 106 5.74 5.47 -10.88
C CYS A 106 4.41 6.13 -11.28
N SER A 107 4.31 7.47 -11.21
CA SER A 107 3.11 8.20 -11.66
C SER A 107 2.89 8.08 -13.17
N VAL A 108 3.95 8.16 -13.99
CA VAL A 108 3.88 7.96 -15.45
C VAL A 108 3.46 6.53 -15.79
N ALA A 109 4.01 5.51 -15.11
CA ALA A 109 3.64 4.11 -15.29
C ALA A 109 2.16 3.86 -14.92
N ASN A 110 1.69 4.47 -13.83
CA ASN A 110 0.29 4.40 -13.39
C ASN A 110 -0.68 4.98 -14.43
N TRP A 111 -0.35 6.16 -14.95
CA TRP A 111 -1.08 6.83 -16.02
C TRP A 111 -1.13 5.96 -17.30
N GLY A 112 0.02 5.45 -17.76
CA GLY A 112 0.12 4.63 -18.97
C GLY A 112 -0.71 3.34 -18.89
N LEU A 113 -0.73 2.67 -17.73
CA LEU A 113 -1.50 1.45 -17.54
C LEU A 113 -3.00 1.70 -17.32
N SER A 114 -3.39 2.87 -16.80
CA SER A 114 -4.79 3.32 -16.81
C SER A 114 -5.28 3.60 -18.23
N CYS A 115 -4.45 4.21 -19.09
CA CYS A 115 -4.73 4.34 -20.52
C CYS A 115 -4.90 2.98 -21.21
N LEU A 116 -4.05 1.99 -20.90
CA LEU A 116 -4.20 0.62 -21.40
C LEU A 116 -5.51 -0.03 -20.94
N SER A 117 -5.90 0.15 -19.68
CA SER A 117 -7.20 -0.31 -19.17
C SER A 117 -8.38 0.35 -19.91
N MET A 118 -8.32 1.65 -20.18
CA MET A 118 -9.33 2.36 -20.99
C MET A 118 -9.46 1.77 -22.40
N VAL A 119 -8.34 1.48 -23.07
CA VAL A 119 -8.35 0.81 -24.39
C VAL A 119 -9.00 -0.57 -24.32
N MET A 120 -8.74 -1.34 -23.26
CA MET A 120 -9.36 -2.65 -23.05
C MET A 120 -10.86 -2.55 -22.73
N LEU A 121 -11.31 -1.53 -22.00
CA LEU A 121 -12.73 -1.23 -21.80
C LEU A 121 -13.41 -0.80 -23.11
N LEU A 122 -12.75 -0.02 -23.95
CA LEU A 122 -13.25 0.33 -25.28
C LEU A 122 -13.40 -0.91 -26.17
N PHE A 123 -12.42 -1.83 -26.18
CA PHE A 123 -12.59 -3.12 -26.86
C PHE A 123 -13.71 -3.97 -26.24
N ALA A 124 -13.84 -4.02 -24.92
CA ALA A 124 -14.95 -4.69 -24.25
C ALA A 124 -16.31 -4.09 -24.66
N LEU A 125 -16.39 -2.77 -24.86
CA LEU A 125 -17.57 -2.06 -25.35
C LEU A 125 -17.82 -2.33 -26.84
N CYS A 126 -16.82 -2.28 -27.72
CA CYS A 126 -17.01 -2.57 -29.15
C CYS A 126 -17.45 -4.02 -29.39
N TYR A 127 -16.83 -4.97 -28.67
CA TYR A 127 -17.16 -6.38 -28.75
C TYR A 127 -18.31 -6.78 -27.79
N TRP A 128 -19.13 -5.85 -27.27
CA TRP A 128 -20.21 -6.17 -26.32
C TRP A 128 -21.21 -7.21 -26.82
N ASN A 129 -21.44 -7.27 -28.14
CA ASN A 129 -22.25 -8.28 -28.84
C ASN A 129 -21.67 -9.72 -28.72
N TYR A 130 -20.40 -9.83 -28.36
CA TYR A 130 -19.63 -11.06 -28.21
C TYR A 130 -19.24 -11.27 -26.74
N TYR A 131 -20.18 -11.80 -25.94
CA TYR A 131 -20.06 -11.88 -24.47
C TYR A 131 -18.72 -12.44 -24.00
N HIS A 132 -18.31 -13.61 -24.52
CA HIS A 132 -17.05 -14.26 -24.13
C HIS A 132 -15.81 -13.42 -24.46
N ARG A 133 -15.77 -12.75 -25.63
CA ARG A 133 -14.65 -11.89 -26.04
C ARG A 133 -14.62 -10.58 -25.26
N SER A 134 -15.79 -9.96 -25.07
CA SER A 134 -15.96 -8.75 -24.25
C SER A 134 -15.54 -9.00 -22.80
N ARG A 135 -15.90 -10.15 -22.22
CA ARG A 135 -15.49 -10.56 -20.87
C ARG A 135 -13.97 -10.67 -20.75
N LYS A 136 -13.29 -11.30 -21.72
CA LYS A 136 -11.82 -11.40 -21.70
C LYS A 136 -11.16 -10.02 -21.67
N PHE A 137 -11.60 -9.09 -22.53
CA PHE A 137 -11.11 -7.71 -22.50
C PHE A 137 -11.41 -6.99 -21.18
N LEU A 138 -12.61 -7.19 -20.61
CA LEU A 138 -12.96 -6.62 -19.30
C LEU A 138 -12.08 -7.15 -18.17
N MET A 139 -11.82 -8.46 -18.12
CA MET A 139 -10.94 -9.05 -17.09
C MET A 139 -9.50 -8.53 -17.22
N VAL A 140 -9.01 -8.31 -18.44
CA VAL A 140 -7.70 -7.68 -18.69
C VAL A 140 -7.69 -6.20 -18.27
N ALA A 141 -8.76 -5.45 -18.56
CA ALA A 141 -8.91 -4.06 -18.10
C ALA A 141 -8.93 -3.97 -16.57
N TRP A 142 -9.71 -4.84 -15.91
CA TRP A 142 -9.74 -4.97 -14.46
C TRP A 142 -8.34 -5.30 -13.90
N LEU A 143 -7.65 -6.29 -14.47
CA LEU A 143 -6.29 -6.64 -14.04
C LEU A 143 -5.34 -5.42 -14.11
N PHE A 144 -5.34 -4.66 -15.20
CA PHE A 144 -4.50 -3.45 -15.31
C PHE A 144 -4.92 -2.33 -14.34
N SER A 145 -6.22 -2.13 -14.10
CA SER A 145 -6.70 -1.12 -13.12
C SER A 145 -6.33 -1.44 -11.66
N PHE A 146 -5.97 -2.69 -11.36
CA PHE A 146 -5.70 -3.16 -10.00
C PHE A 146 -4.25 -3.56 -9.75
N ALA A 147 -3.58 -4.25 -10.68
CA ALA A 147 -2.19 -4.71 -10.51
C ALA A 147 -1.19 -3.56 -10.30
N VAL A 148 -1.52 -2.36 -10.78
CA VAL A 148 -0.61 -1.22 -10.85
C VAL A 148 -0.26 -0.61 -9.49
N PRO A 149 -1.22 -0.22 -8.62
CA PRO A 149 -0.90 0.18 -7.25
C PRO A 149 -0.12 -0.89 -6.46
N PHE A 150 -0.38 -2.18 -6.68
CA PHE A 150 0.38 -3.25 -6.04
C PHE A 150 1.81 -3.35 -6.59
N ALA A 151 2.02 -3.25 -7.90
CA ALA A 151 3.36 -3.25 -8.48
C ALA A 151 4.19 -2.05 -7.98
N ILE A 152 3.59 -0.85 -7.95
CA ILE A 152 4.24 0.36 -7.42
C ILE A 152 4.58 0.21 -5.93
N SER A 153 3.73 -0.41 -5.12
CA SER A 153 4.03 -0.62 -3.69
C SER A 153 5.11 -1.66 -3.41
N THR A 154 5.53 -2.45 -4.42
CA THR A 154 6.72 -3.32 -4.29
C THR A 154 8.05 -2.61 -4.57
N VAL A 155 8.04 -1.35 -5.00
CA VAL A 155 9.27 -0.58 -5.24
C VAL A 155 9.93 -0.22 -3.90
N PRO A 156 11.18 -0.64 -3.64
CA PRO A 156 11.88 -0.31 -2.40
C PRO A 156 12.45 1.12 -2.47
N THR A 157 11.62 2.15 -2.29
CA THR A 157 12.03 3.56 -2.43
C THR A 157 13.24 3.95 -1.57
N ARG A 158 13.39 3.30 -0.40
CA ARG A 158 14.57 3.44 0.49
C ARG A 158 15.90 3.17 -0.22
N CYS A 159 15.94 2.25 -1.18
CA CYS A 159 17.16 1.91 -1.93
C CYS A 159 17.58 2.98 -2.93
N PHE A 160 16.76 4.00 -3.17
CA PHE A 160 17.04 5.12 -4.07
C PHE A 160 17.46 6.39 -3.32
N VAL A 161 17.54 6.40 -1.98
CA VAL A 161 17.99 7.58 -1.23
C VAL A 161 19.50 7.75 -1.41
N ASN A 162 19.92 8.88 -1.98
CA ASN A 162 21.35 9.21 -2.16
C ASN A 162 21.95 9.72 -0.84
N TRP A 163 22.37 8.77 0.00
CA TRP A 163 23.00 9.09 1.28
C TRP A 163 24.37 9.75 1.14
N ASP A 164 25.10 9.53 0.05
CA ASP A 164 26.43 10.10 -0.13
C ASP A 164 26.37 11.61 -0.31
N GLN A 165 25.38 12.12 -1.07
CA GLN A 165 25.14 13.55 -1.23
C GLN A 165 24.62 14.19 0.08
N PHE A 166 23.79 13.49 0.86
CA PHE A 166 23.37 13.93 2.20
C PHE A 166 24.56 14.04 3.17
N ASN A 167 25.43 13.02 3.20
CA ASN A 167 26.62 13.01 4.04
C ASN A 167 27.59 14.13 3.64
N TYR A 168 27.76 14.36 2.33
CA TYR A 168 28.58 15.45 1.80
C TYR A 168 28.10 16.83 2.27
N GLN A 169 26.80 17.12 2.14
CA GLN A 169 26.23 18.39 2.62
C GLN A 169 26.29 18.52 4.15
N SER A 170 26.06 17.42 4.88
CA SER A 170 26.20 17.39 6.34
C SER A 170 27.64 17.67 6.80
N HIS A 171 28.64 17.22 6.04
CA HIS A 171 30.06 17.50 6.31
C HIS A 171 30.45 18.96 5.96
N ILE A 172 29.87 19.55 4.91
CA ILE A 172 29.99 20.99 4.64
C ILE A 172 29.38 21.80 5.78
N PHE A 173 28.19 21.41 6.26
CA PHE A 173 27.54 22.06 7.40
C PHE A 173 28.46 22.14 8.61
N MET A 174 29.03 20.99 9.02
CA MET A 174 29.91 20.96 10.20
C MET A 174 31.20 21.74 10.03
N LYS A 175 31.76 21.82 8.82
CA LYS A 175 32.88 22.74 8.54
C LYS A 175 32.49 24.20 8.72
N GLY A 176 31.27 24.56 8.32
CA GLY A 176 30.71 25.90 8.58
C GLY A 176 30.46 26.15 10.08
N VAL A 177 29.94 25.16 10.82
CA VAL A 177 29.78 25.23 12.28
C VAL A 177 31.13 25.45 12.97
N ALA A 178 32.14 24.64 12.63
CA ALA A 178 33.48 24.72 13.22
C ALA A 178 34.16 26.07 12.94
N ALA A 179 34.02 26.58 11.71
CA ALA A 179 34.53 27.92 11.36
C ALA A 179 33.76 29.04 12.08
N HIS A 180 32.44 28.95 12.21
CA HIS A 180 31.60 29.99 12.83
C HIS A 180 31.88 30.16 14.32
N TYR A 181 31.98 29.06 15.06
CA TYR A 181 32.26 29.05 16.49
C TYR A 181 33.76 29.02 16.82
N GLN A 182 34.64 29.12 15.81
CA GLN A 182 36.09 29.06 15.94
C GLN A 182 36.56 27.85 16.76
N LEU A 183 35.91 26.69 16.57
CA LEU A 183 36.16 25.49 17.38
C LEU A 183 37.63 25.06 17.30
N ASP A 184 38.21 25.09 16.09
CA ASP A 184 39.64 24.90 15.84
C ASP A 184 40.58 25.77 16.69
N GLN A 185 40.17 27.00 17.02
CA GLN A 185 40.95 27.93 17.83
C GLN A 185 40.71 27.68 19.32
N ARG A 186 39.44 27.62 19.74
CA ARG A 186 39.04 27.32 21.13
C ARG A 186 39.63 25.99 21.62
N GLU A 187 39.64 24.96 20.78
CA GLU A 187 40.27 23.66 21.10
C GLU A 187 41.80 23.80 21.28
N THR A 188 42.47 24.54 20.38
CA THR A 188 43.93 24.74 20.48
C THR A 188 44.30 25.52 21.75
N GLU A 189 43.51 26.54 22.09
CA GLU A 189 43.71 27.35 23.30
C GLU A 189 43.36 26.57 24.59
N LEU A 190 42.30 25.76 24.58
CA LEU A 190 41.90 24.90 25.70
C LEU A 190 42.95 23.81 25.98
N VAL A 191 43.43 23.12 24.94
CA VAL A 191 44.48 22.09 25.06
C VAL A 191 45.80 22.72 25.52
N ALA A 192 46.15 23.92 25.04
CA ALA A 192 47.32 24.64 25.53
C ALA A 192 47.18 25.02 27.02
N GLY A 193 46.02 25.54 27.43
CA GLY A 193 45.71 25.85 28.84
C GLY A 193 45.78 24.62 29.74
N CYS A 194 45.20 23.50 29.31
CA CYS A 194 45.27 22.24 30.06
C CYS A 194 46.69 21.65 30.11
N THR A 195 47.48 21.75 29.02
CA THR A 195 48.89 21.33 29.03
C THR A 195 49.70 22.17 30.02
N ILE A 196 49.41 23.47 30.14
CA ILE A 196 50.06 24.35 31.12
C ILE A 196 49.70 23.89 32.54
N ILE A 197 48.41 23.68 32.84
CA ILE A 197 47.90 23.27 34.16
C ILE A 197 48.42 21.90 34.60
N THR A 198 48.52 20.93 33.69
CA THR A 198 48.86 19.54 34.01
C THR A 198 50.36 19.23 33.98
N ASP A 199 51.22 20.11 33.46
CA ASP A 199 52.68 19.89 33.42
C ASP A 199 53.34 20.07 34.80
N PRO A 200 53.78 18.98 35.48
CA PRO A 200 54.40 19.07 36.81
C PRO A 200 55.82 19.68 36.77
N SER A 201 56.38 19.92 35.58
CA SER A 201 57.71 20.50 35.39
C SER A 201 57.70 22.01 35.17
N ASN A 202 56.51 22.63 35.04
CA ASN A 202 56.35 24.06 34.90
C ASN A 202 56.07 24.71 36.27
N PRO A 203 57.05 25.38 36.92
CA PRO A 203 56.83 26.09 38.18
C PRO A 203 56.10 27.40 37.90
N GLN A 204 54.80 27.29 37.59
CA GLN A 204 53.94 28.43 37.28
C GLN A 204 54.01 29.48 38.38
N THR A 205 54.02 30.74 37.99
CA THR A 205 53.69 31.80 38.94
C THR A 205 52.21 31.73 39.31
N LEU A 206 51.88 32.17 40.53
CA LEU A 206 50.52 32.17 41.07
C LEU A 206 49.51 32.94 40.17
N GLU A 207 50.01 33.90 39.37
CA GLU A 207 49.23 34.65 38.39
C GLU A 207 48.97 33.83 37.11
N GLU A 208 49.98 33.17 36.54
CA GLU A 208 49.84 32.31 35.35
C GLU A 208 48.87 31.13 35.59
N ALA A 209 48.91 30.55 36.80
CA ALA A 209 47.96 29.52 37.22
C ALA A 209 46.52 30.05 37.24
N ARG A 210 46.32 31.22 37.85
CA ARG A 210 45.01 31.85 37.98
C ARG A 210 44.41 32.20 36.62
N ASP A 211 45.22 32.77 35.72
CA ASP A 211 44.79 33.15 34.38
C ASP A 211 44.46 31.91 33.53
N SER A 212 45.26 30.84 33.63
CA SER A 212 45.03 29.58 32.90
C SER A 212 43.73 28.90 33.36
N VAL A 213 43.53 28.74 34.67
CA VAL A 213 42.30 28.14 35.22
C VAL A 213 41.08 29.01 34.93
N SER A 214 41.19 30.34 35.06
CA SER A 214 40.09 31.24 34.71
C SER A 214 39.75 31.17 33.21
N TYR A 215 40.74 31.03 32.33
CA TYR A 215 40.52 30.87 30.90
C TYR A 215 39.85 29.53 30.55
N VAL A 216 40.38 28.41 31.06
CA VAL A 216 39.79 27.07 30.86
C VAL A 216 38.34 27.05 31.35
N CYS A 217 38.08 27.53 32.57
CA CYS A 217 36.74 27.51 33.13
C CYS A 217 35.76 28.49 32.48
N SER A 218 36.21 29.68 32.05
CA SER A 218 35.35 30.56 31.24
C SER A 218 35.03 29.95 29.87
N THR A 219 35.94 29.16 29.28
CA THR A 219 35.68 28.43 28.03
C THR A 219 34.67 27.30 28.24
N VAL A 220 34.74 26.58 29.37
CA VAL A 220 33.76 25.53 29.75
C VAL A 220 32.40 26.14 30.11
N ASP A 221 32.35 27.28 30.79
CA ASP A 221 31.10 27.99 31.08
C ASP A 221 30.46 28.61 29.81
N ASP A 222 31.26 29.08 28.84
CA ASP A 222 30.80 29.51 27.52
C ASP A 222 30.12 28.37 26.73
N TRP A 223 30.36 27.11 27.10
CA TRP A 223 29.68 25.94 26.51
C TRP A 223 28.32 25.63 27.15
N ASP A 224 27.87 26.41 28.15
CA ASP A 224 26.55 26.24 28.78
C ASP A 224 25.39 26.67 27.86
N ASP A 225 25.68 27.32 26.72
CA ASP A 225 24.76 27.56 25.62
C ASP A 225 24.11 26.23 25.21
N GLY A 226 22.83 26.06 25.58
CA GLY A 226 22.17 24.77 25.82
C GLY A 226 22.11 23.76 24.66
N PHE A 227 22.64 24.10 23.50
CA PHE A 227 22.97 23.15 22.43
C PHE A 227 24.08 22.18 22.85
N ILE A 228 25.18 22.65 23.46
CA ILE A 228 26.32 21.77 23.81
C ILE A 228 25.97 20.88 25.02
N ASN A 229 25.31 21.41 26.05
CA ASN A 229 24.77 20.62 27.17
C ASN A 229 23.85 19.46 26.75
N TRP A 230 23.03 19.64 25.69
CA TRP A 230 22.18 18.57 25.17
C TRP A 230 22.99 17.43 24.50
N ILE A 231 24.22 17.73 24.10
CA ILE A 231 25.06 16.94 23.20
C ILE A 231 26.14 16.15 23.95
N SER A 232 26.76 16.75 24.96
CA SER A 232 27.97 16.25 25.60
C SER A 232 27.73 15.31 26.78
N GLY A 233 26.50 15.25 27.30
CA GLY A 233 26.14 14.38 28.41
C GLY A 233 26.87 14.70 29.72
N ASP A 234 27.01 13.69 30.58
CA ASP A 234 27.45 13.87 31.96
C ASP A 234 28.92 14.36 32.10
N ALA A 235 29.75 14.24 31.07
CA ALA A 235 31.17 14.60 31.15
C ALA A 235 31.39 16.12 31.27
N ILE A 236 30.75 16.93 30.43
CA ILE A 236 30.86 18.40 30.52
C ILE A 236 30.15 18.93 31.78
N ALA A 237 29.11 18.24 32.26
CA ALA A 237 28.48 18.58 33.54
C ALA A 237 29.45 18.41 34.73
N ARG A 238 30.29 17.36 34.74
CA ARG A 238 31.33 17.16 35.77
C ARG A 238 32.51 18.11 35.61
N ALA A 239 32.99 18.32 34.38
CA ALA A 239 34.01 19.32 34.08
C ALA A 239 33.59 20.72 34.56
N LYS A 240 32.32 21.10 34.36
CA LYS A 240 31.75 22.37 34.87
C LYS A 240 31.68 22.40 36.40
N GLU A 241 31.25 21.31 37.05
CA GLU A 241 31.24 21.21 38.51
C GLU A 241 32.65 21.38 39.11
N ASN A 242 33.65 20.77 38.48
CA ASN A 242 35.05 20.86 38.89
C ASN A 242 35.65 22.24 38.61
N CYS A 243 35.28 22.90 37.50
CA CYS A 243 35.64 24.29 37.25
C CYS A 243 35.08 25.27 38.29
N ILE A 244 33.83 25.08 38.74
CA ILE A 244 33.25 25.88 39.84
C ILE A 244 34.05 25.68 41.13
N LYS A 245 34.47 24.45 41.45
CA LYS A 245 35.34 24.17 42.62
C LYS A 245 36.73 24.80 42.47
N ALA A 246 37.33 24.75 41.28
CA ALA A 246 38.63 25.34 40.99
C ALA A 246 38.61 26.88 41.15
N GLN A 247 37.56 27.54 40.64
CA GLN A 247 37.35 28.98 40.84
C GLN A 247 37.17 29.34 42.32
N GLN A 248 36.37 28.57 43.08
CA GLN A 248 36.19 28.79 44.52
C GLN A 248 37.51 28.63 45.30
N ALA A 249 38.30 27.59 45.00
CA ALA A 249 39.60 27.37 45.62
C ALA A 249 40.60 28.51 45.31
N LEU A 250 40.53 29.12 44.12
CA LEU A 250 41.30 30.35 43.79
C LEU A 250 40.85 31.57 44.60
N GLU A 251 39.54 31.74 44.82
CA GLU A 251 39.01 32.84 45.65
C GLU A 251 39.41 32.71 47.12
N ASP A 252 39.42 31.47 47.65
CA ASP A 252 39.89 31.14 49.00
C ASP A 252 41.44 31.20 49.14
N GLY A 253 42.17 31.40 48.02
CA GLY A 253 43.63 31.48 48.00
C GLY A 253 44.36 30.13 48.12
N ASN A 254 43.66 29.01 47.94
CA ASN A 254 44.19 27.66 48.01
C ASN A 254 44.54 27.14 46.61
N VAL A 255 45.70 27.57 46.09
CA VAL A 255 46.10 27.32 44.70
C VAL A 255 46.40 25.85 44.41
N ASP A 256 46.94 25.10 45.37
CA ASP A 256 47.19 23.66 45.19
C ASP A 256 45.87 22.90 44.92
N LEU A 257 44.82 23.21 45.70
CA LEU A 257 43.49 22.61 45.54
C LEU A 257 42.78 23.10 44.25
N ALA A 258 43.03 24.34 43.84
CA ALA A 258 42.52 24.86 42.57
C ALA A 258 43.15 24.16 41.36
N LEU A 259 44.46 23.91 41.41
CA LEU A 259 45.19 23.15 40.39
C LEU A 259 44.77 21.68 40.37
N GLU A 260 44.44 21.08 41.52
CA GLU A 260 43.87 19.73 41.61
C GLU A 260 42.52 19.64 40.87
N TYR A 261 41.55 20.50 41.19
CA TYR A 261 40.25 20.50 40.50
C TYR A 261 40.32 20.93 39.02
N ALA A 262 41.23 21.84 38.66
CA ALA A 262 41.46 22.20 37.28
C ALA A 262 42.17 21.08 36.49
N GLY A 263 43.06 20.34 37.16
CA GLY A 263 43.66 19.10 36.66
C GLY A 263 42.58 18.05 36.38
N GLU A 264 41.72 17.74 37.35
CA GLU A 264 40.58 16.82 37.15
C GLU A 264 39.67 17.28 36.00
N THR A 265 39.43 18.59 35.85
CA THR A 265 38.65 19.13 34.72
C THR A 265 39.35 18.89 33.39
N CYS A 266 40.65 19.16 33.32
CA CYS A 266 41.45 18.96 32.12
C CYS A 266 41.61 17.47 31.77
N ASP A 267 41.79 16.60 32.76
CA ASP A 267 41.84 15.15 32.58
C ASP A 267 40.48 14.63 32.07
N GLU A 268 39.34 15.06 32.62
CA GLU A 268 38.02 14.68 32.07
C GLU A 268 37.80 15.16 30.63
N VAL A 269 38.28 16.36 30.29
CA VAL A 269 38.19 16.92 28.93
C VAL A 269 39.13 16.18 27.97
N ILE A 270 40.37 15.90 28.39
CA ILE A 270 41.38 15.19 27.59
C ILE A 270 41.02 13.71 27.44
N ASP A 271 40.59 13.01 28.50
CA ASP A 271 40.09 11.63 28.40
C ASP A 271 38.88 11.56 27.46
N THR A 272 37.97 12.55 27.48
CA THR A 272 36.86 12.62 26.51
C THR A 272 37.36 12.86 25.06
N ILE A 273 38.54 13.45 24.88
CA ILE A 273 39.22 13.67 23.59
C ILE A 273 40.09 12.46 23.18
N ASP A 274 40.56 11.64 24.13
CA ASP A 274 41.47 10.50 23.91
C ASP A 274 40.74 9.15 23.85
N GLU A 275 39.71 8.90 24.68
CA GLU A 275 38.79 7.76 24.55
C GLU A 275 38.08 7.75 23.18
N ALA A 276 37.94 8.93 22.58
CA ALA A 276 37.48 9.13 21.22
C ALA A 276 38.36 8.38 20.18
N GLY A 277 39.67 8.29 20.42
CA GLY A 277 40.56 7.27 19.86
C GLY A 277 41.23 7.56 18.50
N VAL A 278 42.22 8.45 18.45
CA VAL A 278 43.20 8.50 17.33
C VAL A 278 44.65 8.62 17.81
N GLU A 279 45.48 7.64 17.46
CA GLU A 279 46.91 7.54 17.82
C GLU A 279 47.86 8.49 17.04
N ASP A 280 47.33 9.38 16.19
CA ASP A 280 48.10 10.27 15.30
C ASP A 280 48.01 11.74 15.75
N GLY A 281 49.15 12.32 16.19
CA GLY A 281 49.26 13.65 16.82
C GLY A 281 48.89 14.90 15.99
N ASN A 282 48.17 14.74 14.88
CA ASN A 282 47.52 15.82 14.13
C ASN A 282 45.98 15.65 14.04
N ALA A 283 45.41 14.72 14.81
CA ALA A 283 44.01 14.30 14.71
C ALA A 283 43.06 14.92 15.76
N LEU A 284 43.60 15.42 16.89
CA LEU A 284 42.86 16.08 17.97
C LEU A 284 41.84 17.09 17.41
N LYS A 285 42.36 17.98 16.55
CA LYS A 285 41.69 19.09 15.84
C LYS A 285 40.57 18.70 14.86
N ARG A 286 40.13 17.45 14.90
CA ARG A 286 38.98 16.96 14.14
C ARG A 286 37.98 16.23 15.04
N MET A 287 38.37 15.72 16.21
CA MET A 287 37.68 14.56 16.77
C MET A 287 36.42 14.86 17.56
N GLN A 288 36.40 15.88 18.44
CA GLN A 288 35.14 16.26 19.12
C GLN A 288 34.06 16.67 18.12
N VAL A 289 34.43 17.48 17.11
CA VAL A 289 33.52 17.85 16.01
C VAL A 289 33.11 16.62 15.20
N VAL A 290 34.01 15.66 14.92
CA VAL A 290 33.72 14.47 14.12
C VAL A 290 32.88 13.42 14.85
N ILE A 291 33.07 13.17 16.14
CA ILE A 291 32.25 12.20 16.89
C ILE A 291 30.85 12.74 17.09
N LEU A 292 30.73 14.00 17.50
CA LEU A 292 29.44 14.70 17.55
C LEU A 292 28.77 14.70 16.17
N HIS A 293 29.52 15.01 15.10
CA HIS A 293 29.03 14.93 13.74
C HIS A 293 28.54 13.54 13.40
N GLN A 294 29.27 12.47 13.73
CA GLN A 294 28.88 11.10 13.41
C GLN A 294 27.60 10.68 14.13
N ASP A 295 27.46 10.93 15.42
CA ASP A 295 26.23 10.59 16.15
C ASP A 295 25.05 11.47 15.72
N LEU A 296 25.21 12.80 15.64
CA LEU A 296 24.14 13.71 15.25
C LEU A 296 23.71 13.50 13.79
N THR A 297 24.65 13.26 12.86
CA THR A 297 24.27 12.89 11.49
C THR A 297 23.70 11.49 11.39
N THR A 298 24.12 10.52 12.21
CA THR A 298 23.50 9.19 12.23
C THR A 298 22.06 9.29 12.74
N LYS A 299 21.81 10.03 13.83
CA LYS A 299 20.46 10.31 14.34
C LYS A 299 19.62 11.07 13.33
N ALA A 300 20.14 12.13 12.72
CA ALA A 300 19.44 12.89 11.68
C ALA A 300 19.17 12.06 10.42
N ARG A 301 20.11 11.20 10.01
CA ARG A 301 19.97 10.26 8.89
C ARG A 301 18.90 9.23 9.17
N VAL A 302 18.87 8.62 10.36
CA VAL A 302 17.83 7.67 10.77
C VAL A 302 16.46 8.37 10.85
N ALA A 303 16.38 9.58 11.40
CA ALA A 303 15.14 10.35 11.44
C ALA A 303 14.63 10.70 10.02
N ALA A 304 15.51 11.19 9.15
CA ALA A 304 15.21 11.44 7.74
C ALA A 304 14.77 10.16 7.02
N GLU A 305 15.48 9.04 7.23
CA GLU A 305 15.14 7.75 6.63
C GLU A 305 13.74 7.26 7.06
N LEU A 306 13.40 7.40 8.35
CA LEU A 306 12.08 7.08 8.87
C LEU A 306 10.99 7.99 8.29
N LEU A 307 11.23 9.30 8.22
CA LEU A 307 10.29 10.28 7.63
C LEU A 307 10.06 10.04 6.13
N ILE A 308 11.14 9.80 5.37
CA ILE A 308 11.09 9.48 3.93
C ILE A 308 10.36 8.14 3.70
N SER A 309 10.64 7.14 4.54
CA SER A 309 9.97 5.84 4.48
C SER A 309 8.48 5.96 4.80
N LEU A 310 8.11 6.73 5.83
CA LEU A 310 6.72 6.98 6.21
C LEU A 310 5.97 7.77 5.13
N ALA A 311 6.56 8.84 4.59
CA ALA A 311 5.96 9.63 3.52
C ALA A 311 5.71 8.79 2.25
N ASN A 312 6.68 7.94 1.88
CA ASN A 312 6.52 7.00 0.76
C ASN A 312 5.45 5.93 1.04
N ALA A 313 5.42 5.38 2.25
CA ALA A 313 4.39 4.40 2.65
C ALA A 313 2.99 5.01 2.61
N LEU A 314 2.81 6.24 3.09
CA LEU A 314 1.55 6.99 3.02
C LEU A 314 1.14 7.32 1.57
N TRP A 315 2.10 7.67 0.70
CA TRP A 315 1.83 7.89 -0.72
C TRP A 315 1.42 6.59 -1.44
N ALA A 316 2.11 5.47 -1.19
CA ALA A 316 1.72 4.16 -1.71
C ALA A 316 0.32 3.74 -1.20
N LEU A 317 0.06 3.93 0.11
CA LEU A 317 -1.24 3.68 0.73
C LEU A 317 -2.35 4.50 0.05
N LYS A 318 -2.14 5.80 -0.19
CA LYS A 318 -3.08 6.66 -0.93
C LYS A 318 -3.44 6.08 -2.31
N GLY A 319 -2.47 5.53 -3.05
CA GLY A 319 -2.72 4.89 -4.35
C GLY A 319 -3.46 3.55 -4.25
N MET A 320 -3.22 2.78 -3.18
CA MET A 320 -3.79 1.46 -2.94
C MET A 320 -5.20 1.48 -2.32
N VAL A 321 -5.50 2.43 -1.43
CA VAL A 321 -6.77 2.50 -0.67
C VAL A 321 -8.01 2.47 -1.60
N PRO A 322 -8.11 3.26 -2.69
CA PRO A 322 -9.22 3.18 -3.63
C PRO A 322 -9.41 1.81 -4.28
N ALA A 323 -8.33 1.03 -4.43
CA ALA A 323 -8.43 -0.35 -4.92
C ALA A 323 -8.91 -1.29 -3.82
N ALA A 324 -8.24 -1.30 -2.67
CA ALA A 324 -8.57 -2.19 -1.55
C ALA A 324 -10.03 -2.03 -1.07
N VAL A 325 -10.48 -0.79 -0.90
CA VAL A 325 -11.85 -0.45 -0.46
C VAL A 325 -12.89 -0.73 -1.54
N ALA A 326 -12.53 -0.68 -2.83
CA ALA A 326 -13.47 -0.96 -3.91
C ALA A 326 -13.76 -2.47 -4.11
N ILE A 327 -12.76 -3.35 -3.92
CA ILE A 327 -12.86 -4.76 -4.36
C ILE A 327 -14.02 -5.50 -3.71
N ALA A 328 -14.03 -5.65 -2.38
CA ALA A 328 -15.01 -6.51 -1.73
C ALA A 328 -16.45 -5.98 -1.82
N PRO A 329 -16.74 -4.67 -1.63
CA PRO A 329 -18.10 -4.14 -1.83
C PRO A 329 -18.58 -4.28 -3.28
N ALA A 330 -17.68 -4.20 -4.26
CA ALA A 330 -18.01 -4.40 -5.66
C ALA A 330 -18.30 -5.88 -5.99
N LEU A 331 -17.47 -6.81 -5.50
CA LEU A 331 -17.72 -8.25 -5.63
C LEU A 331 -19.00 -8.67 -4.90
N LEU A 332 -19.26 -8.12 -3.71
CA LEU A 332 -20.48 -8.34 -2.93
C LEU A 332 -21.72 -7.86 -3.70
N ARG A 333 -21.68 -6.64 -4.27
CA ARG A 333 -22.75 -6.15 -5.17
C ARG A 333 -22.89 -7.02 -6.42
N GLY A 334 -21.79 -7.50 -6.99
CA GLY A 334 -21.83 -8.42 -8.12
C GLY A 334 -22.52 -9.74 -7.77
N ALA A 335 -22.22 -10.30 -6.60
CA ALA A 335 -22.85 -11.50 -6.09
C ALA A 335 -24.34 -11.30 -5.84
N LEU A 336 -24.74 -10.19 -5.20
CA LEU A 336 -26.15 -9.85 -5.02
C LEU A 336 -26.87 -9.63 -6.37
N THR A 337 -26.21 -8.98 -7.34
CA THR A 337 -26.77 -8.79 -8.70
C THR A 337 -27.01 -10.14 -9.38
N ILE A 338 -26.04 -11.05 -9.37
CA ILE A 338 -26.22 -12.40 -9.92
C ILE A 338 -27.26 -13.20 -9.11
N LYS A 339 -27.34 -13.06 -7.79
CA LYS A 339 -28.38 -13.70 -6.96
C LYS A 339 -29.79 -13.17 -7.28
N THR A 340 -29.94 -11.91 -7.69
CA THR A 340 -31.23 -11.38 -8.18
C THR A 340 -31.63 -11.91 -9.55
N LEU A 341 -30.67 -12.22 -10.43
CA LEU A 341 -30.93 -12.80 -11.75
C LEU A 341 -31.14 -14.33 -11.69
N VAL A 342 -30.37 -15.01 -10.83
CA VAL A 342 -30.33 -16.45 -10.67
C VAL A 342 -30.41 -16.81 -9.17
N PRO A 343 -31.58 -16.65 -8.51
CA PRO A 343 -31.75 -16.92 -7.08
C PRO A 343 -31.57 -18.40 -6.72
N GLN A 344 -31.60 -19.27 -7.74
CA GLN A 344 -31.41 -20.71 -7.65
C GLN A 344 -29.95 -21.15 -7.50
N SER A 345 -28.98 -20.26 -7.74
CA SER A 345 -27.55 -20.58 -7.56
C SER A 345 -27.10 -20.34 -6.12
N SER A 346 -26.26 -21.25 -5.62
CA SER A 346 -25.62 -21.16 -4.30
C SER A 346 -24.33 -20.32 -4.33
N ILE A 347 -23.60 -20.31 -5.44
CA ILE A 347 -22.29 -19.60 -5.59
C ILE A 347 -22.37 -18.15 -5.10
N PRO A 348 -23.32 -17.30 -5.57
CA PRO A 348 -23.36 -15.91 -5.14
C PRO A 348 -23.72 -15.77 -3.66
N GLY A 349 -24.55 -16.67 -3.12
CA GLY A 349 -24.88 -16.70 -1.70
C GLY A 349 -23.67 -17.03 -0.82
N MET A 350 -22.75 -17.88 -1.29
CA MET A 350 -21.49 -18.15 -0.59
C MET A 350 -20.58 -16.91 -0.58
N PHE A 351 -20.45 -16.19 -1.71
CA PHE A 351 -19.71 -14.91 -1.75
C PHE A 351 -20.30 -13.86 -0.79
N VAL A 352 -21.62 -13.75 -0.69
CA VAL A 352 -22.27 -12.80 0.24
C VAL A 352 -21.96 -13.11 1.71
N ILE A 353 -21.82 -14.38 2.07
CA ILE A 353 -21.45 -14.79 3.44
C ILE A 353 -19.93 -14.66 3.68
N LEU A 354 -19.08 -15.05 2.73
CA LEU A 354 -17.63 -15.15 2.94
C LEU A 354 -16.88 -13.81 2.80
N LEU A 355 -17.29 -12.93 1.88
CA LEU A 355 -16.57 -11.68 1.63
C LEU A 355 -16.48 -10.75 2.85
N PRO A 356 -17.54 -10.54 3.66
CA PRO A 356 -17.44 -9.68 4.85
C PRO A 356 -16.42 -10.15 5.88
N TRP A 357 -16.28 -11.47 6.11
CA TRP A 357 -15.29 -12.02 7.05
C TRP A 357 -13.85 -11.71 6.66
N LEU A 358 -13.54 -11.64 5.37
CA LEU A 358 -12.22 -11.29 4.86
C LEU A 358 -12.02 -9.77 4.82
N TYR A 359 -13.07 -9.01 4.50
CA TYR A 359 -12.98 -7.58 4.24
C TYR A 359 -13.05 -6.71 5.49
N CYS A 360 -13.95 -6.99 6.43
CA CYS A 360 -14.15 -6.14 7.60
C CYS A 360 -12.89 -5.99 8.47
N PRO A 361 -12.09 -7.06 8.76
CA PRO A 361 -10.83 -6.90 9.48
C PRO A 361 -9.80 -6.06 8.72
N LEU A 362 -9.73 -6.21 7.39
CA LEU A 362 -8.80 -5.44 6.54
C LEU A 362 -9.12 -3.94 6.54
N VAL A 363 -10.41 -3.59 6.39
CA VAL A 363 -10.87 -2.19 6.49
C VAL A 363 -10.62 -1.65 7.89
N TRP A 364 -10.88 -2.46 8.92
CA TRP A 364 -10.62 -2.06 10.30
C TRP A 364 -9.15 -1.71 10.53
N CYS A 365 -8.19 -2.46 9.97
CA CYS A 365 -6.76 -2.09 10.04
C CYS A 365 -6.48 -0.71 9.43
N ILE A 366 -7.10 -0.36 8.30
CA ILE A 366 -6.95 0.97 7.66
C ILE A 366 -7.57 2.06 8.55
N TYR A 367 -8.77 1.83 9.09
CA TYR A 367 -9.46 2.80 9.93
C TYR A 367 -8.81 2.96 11.32
N ASN A 368 -8.14 1.93 11.84
CA ASN A 368 -7.39 2.02 13.09
C ASN A 368 -6.24 3.03 13.01
N ILE A 369 -5.59 3.19 11.85
CA ILE A 369 -4.59 4.24 11.63
C ILE A 369 -5.24 5.63 11.79
N ALA A 370 -6.40 5.86 11.17
CA ALA A 370 -7.13 7.12 11.30
C ALA A 370 -7.62 7.38 12.74
N PHE A 371 -8.01 6.32 13.46
CA PHE A 371 -8.34 6.41 14.89
C PHE A 371 -7.13 6.76 15.75
N GLN A 372 -5.97 6.13 15.54
CA GLN A 372 -4.74 6.44 16.29
C GLN A 372 -4.28 7.90 16.10
N LEU A 373 -4.53 8.48 14.92
CA LEU A 373 -4.23 9.90 14.64
C LEU A 373 -5.23 10.90 15.26
N THR A 374 -6.36 10.44 15.81
CA THR A 374 -7.46 11.32 16.27
C THR A 374 -7.90 11.10 17.71
N GLY A 375 -7.75 9.88 18.26
CA GLY A 375 -7.87 9.57 19.69
C GLY A 375 -9.27 9.62 20.31
N THR A 376 -10.35 9.92 19.57
CA THR A 376 -11.68 10.10 20.17
C THR A 376 -12.59 8.86 20.09
N LEU A 377 -13.27 8.55 21.21
CA LEU A 377 -14.16 7.38 21.31
C LEU A 377 -15.39 7.45 20.38
N ILE A 378 -15.92 8.64 20.10
CA ILE A 378 -17.08 8.79 19.20
C ILE A 378 -16.69 8.45 17.77
N PHE A 379 -15.51 8.90 17.33
CA PHE A 379 -14.96 8.57 16.02
C PHE A 379 -14.60 7.08 15.91
N PHE A 380 -14.06 6.48 16.99
CA PHE A 380 -13.85 5.03 17.08
C PHE A 380 -15.14 4.25 16.79
N PHE A 381 -16.26 4.56 17.46
CA PHE A 381 -17.53 3.85 17.21
C PHE A 381 -18.08 4.10 15.81
N GLY A 382 -17.92 5.32 15.27
CA GLY A 382 -18.29 5.64 13.88
C GLY A 382 -17.51 4.79 12.87
N LEU A 383 -16.18 4.73 13.00
CA LEU A 383 -15.30 3.92 12.15
C LEU A 383 -15.54 2.41 12.33
N LEU A 384 -15.80 1.94 13.55
CA LEU A 384 -16.07 0.53 13.84
C LEU A 384 -17.38 0.09 13.15
N LEU A 385 -18.44 0.88 13.28
CA LEU A 385 -19.70 0.63 12.58
C LEU A 385 -19.53 0.69 11.05
N LEU A 386 -18.71 1.61 10.54
CA LEU A 386 -18.42 1.73 9.11
C LEU A 386 -17.67 0.50 8.56
N ALA A 387 -16.65 0.02 9.28
CA ALA A 387 -15.86 -1.15 8.89
C ALA A 387 -16.68 -2.45 8.94
N PHE A 388 -17.50 -2.62 9.98
CA PHE A 388 -18.28 -3.84 10.22
C PHE A 388 -19.70 -3.82 9.64
N ALA A 389 -20.15 -2.72 9.02
CA ALA A 389 -21.45 -2.66 8.32
C ALA A 389 -21.71 -3.86 7.38
N PRO A 390 -20.73 -4.38 6.61
CA PRO A 390 -20.95 -5.55 5.76
C PRO A 390 -21.28 -6.85 6.51
N MET A 391 -21.03 -6.97 7.82
CA MET A 391 -21.44 -8.15 8.60
C MET A 391 -22.97 -8.29 8.70
N SER A 392 -23.72 -7.20 8.46
CA SER A 392 -25.18 -7.26 8.32
C SER A 392 -25.64 -8.20 7.20
N TYR A 393 -24.89 -8.30 6.09
CA TYR A 393 -25.16 -9.24 5.02
C TYR A 393 -24.91 -10.70 5.43
N VAL A 394 -23.98 -10.96 6.35
CA VAL A 394 -23.75 -12.31 6.91
C VAL A 394 -24.93 -12.71 7.80
N ALA A 395 -25.30 -11.86 8.74
CA ALA A 395 -26.40 -12.13 9.68
C ALA A 395 -27.74 -12.35 8.94
N LEU A 396 -28.12 -11.43 8.05
CA LEU A 396 -29.32 -11.58 7.23
C LEU A 396 -29.19 -12.74 6.21
N GLY A 397 -28.00 -12.94 5.64
CA GLY A 397 -27.74 -14.03 4.69
C GLY A 397 -27.92 -15.41 5.32
N GLN A 398 -27.51 -15.59 6.57
CA GLN A 398 -27.77 -16.81 7.34
C GLN A 398 -29.25 -16.93 7.71
N LEU A 399 -29.90 -15.86 8.20
CA LEU A 399 -31.30 -15.86 8.59
C LEU A 399 -32.26 -16.20 7.43
N TYR A 400 -32.04 -15.62 6.25
CA TYR A 400 -32.82 -15.91 5.03
C TYR A 400 -32.30 -17.14 4.26
N GLY A 401 -31.19 -17.75 4.67
CA GLY A 401 -30.59 -18.91 4.02
C GLY A 401 -30.12 -18.65 2.58
N ILE A 402 -29.46 -17.51 2.31
CA ILE A 402 -29.09 -17.03 0.97
C ILE A 402 -28.26 -18.03 0.14
N THR A 403 -27.52 -18.94 0.78
CA THR A 403 -26.78 -20.02 0.11
C THR A 403 -27.68 -21.09 -0.50
N LYS A 404 -28.94 -21.20 -0.04
CA LYS A 404 -29.93 -22.12 -0.59
C LYS A 404 -30.59 -21.53 -1.85
N PRO A 405 -31.21 -22.36 -2.70
CA PRO A 405 -32.08 -21.87 -3.77
C PRO A 405 -33.28 -21.13 -3.17
N MET A 406 -33.61 -19.95 -3.71
CA MET A 406 -34.73 -19.12 -3.24
C MET A 406 -35.71 -18.81 -4.38
N ASP A 407 -36.96 -18.53 -4.04
CA ASP A 407 -37.94 -17.96 -4.97
C ASP A 407 -37.73 -16.44 -5.15
N ASP A 408 -38.26 -15.89 -6.25
CA ASP A 408 -38.12 -14.46 -6.59
C ASP A 408 -38.71 -13.52 -5.51
N VAL A 409 -39.76 -13.94 -4.79
CA VAL A 409 -40.44 -13.09 -3.78
C VAL A 409 -39.62 -13.03 -2.50
N SER A 410 -39.17 -14.16 -1.97
CA SER A 410 -38.29 -14.21 -0.79
C SER A 410 -36.96 -13.52 -1.06
N ASN A 411 -36.39 -13.70 -2.26
CA ASN A 411 -35.17 -13.01 -2.68
C ASN A 411 -35.37 -11.48 -2.69
N LYS A 412 -36.49 -10.97 -3.25
CA LYS A 412 -36.81 -9.54 -3.22
C LYS A 412 -36.98 -9.00 -1.80
N ARG A 413 -37.63 -9.75 -0.90
CA ARG A 413 -37.78 -9.36 0.53
C ARG A 413 -36.42 -9.29 1.23
N MET A 414 -35.58 -10.31 1.07
CA MET A 414 -34.22 -10.36 1.62
C MET A 414 -33.37 -9.18 1.11
N MET A 415 -33.37 -8.93 -0.20
CA MET A 415 -32.63 -7.83 -0.82
C MET A 415 -33.05 -6.47 -0.26
N ASN A 416 -34.35 -6.23 -0.09
CA ASN A 416 -34.86 -5.01 0.53
C ASN A 416 -34.42 -4.89 1.99
N ALA A 417 -34.54 -5.96 2.78
CA ALA A 417 -34.13 -5.98 4.19
C ALA A 417 -32.63 -5.68 4.36
N MET A 418 -31.78 -6.29 3.52
CA MET A 418 -30.34 -6.01 3.47
C MET A 418 -30.05 -4.55 3.10
N ALA A 419 -30.76 -3.99 2.11
CA ALA A 419 -30.59 -2.60 1.71
C ALA A 419 -30.95 -1.62 2.84
N TYR A 420 -32.09 -1.83 3.52
CA TYR A 420 -32.52 -0.98 4.63
C TYR A 420 -31.58 -1.07 5.84
N LEU A 421 -31.16 -2.29 6.25
CA LEU A 421 -30.27 -2.45 7.39
C LEU A 421 -28.89 -1.84 7.12
N ASN A 422 -28.32 -2.07 5.93
CA ASN A 422 -27.04 -1.47 5.56
C ASN A 422 -27.13 0.06 5.44
N MET A 423 -28.23 0.60 4.88
CA MET A 423 -28.46 2.06 4.85
C MET A 423 -28.54 2.64 6.27
N PHE A 424 -29.24 1.99 7.19
CA PHE A 424 -29.35 2.42 8.59
C PHE A 424 -27.98 2.45 9.27
N ILE A 425 -27.19 1.36 9.18
CA ILE A 425 -25.86 1.30 9.81
C ILE A 425 -24.90 2.34 9.21
N LEU A 426 -24.89 2.51 7.87
CA LEU A 426 -24.05 3.51 7.22
C LEU A 426 -24.47 4.95 7.58
N THR A 427 -25.77 5.20 7.74
CA THR A 427 -26.26 6.52 8.20
C THR A 427 -25.81 6.80 9.62
N LEU A 428 -25.97 5.82 10.53
CA LEU A 428 -25.54 5.96 11.92
C LEU A 428 -24.02 6.19 12.04
N ALA A 429 -23.22 5.40 11.32
CA ALA A 429 -21.77 5.56 11.25
C ALA A 429 -21.38 6.94 10.69
N GLY A 430 -22.05 7.38 9.61
CA GLY A 430 -21.85 8.69 9.01
C GLY A 430 -22.21 9.85 9.96
N CYS A 431 -23.29 9.73 10.72
CA CYS A 431 -23.67 10.71 11.75
C CYS A 431 -22.64 10.80 12.88
N LEU A 432 -22.08 9.67 13.36
CA LEU A 432 -21.05 9.66 14.39
C LEU A 432 -19.74 10.29 13.89
N CYS A 433 -19.30 9.93 12.68
CA CYS A 433 -18.12 10.53 12.06
C CYS A 433 -18.31 12.03 11.76
N GLY A 434 -19.51 12.44 11.30
CA GLY A 434 -19.86 13.82 11.06
C GLY A 434 -19.95 14.65 12.34
N TYR A 435 -20.47 14.08 13.42
CA TYR A 435 -20.49 14.71 14.75
C TYR A 435 -19.06 14.98 15.25
N PHE A 436 -18.13 14.03 15.11
CA PHE A 436 -16.71 14.26 15.41
C PHE A 436 -16.10 15.35 14.53
N ALA A 437 -16.34 15.30 13.21
CA ALA A 437 -15.78 16.27 12.26
C ALA A 437 -16.22 17.71 12.58
N ILE A 438 -17.48 17.92 12.97
CA ILE A 438 -18.07 19.25 13.20
C ILE A 438 -17.93 19.68 14.67
N GLY A 439 -18.33 18.84 15.63
CA GLY A 439 -18.87 19.30 16.92
C GLY A 439 -17.96 19.33 18.15
N GLN A 440 -16.66 18.98 18.06
CA GLN A 440 -15.82 18.83 19.26
C GLN A 440 -14.55 19.69 19.22
N ASP A 441 -14.57 20.87 19.85
CA ASP A 441 -13.39 21.71 20.08
C ASP A 441 -12.56 21.22 21.30
N GLY A 442 -11.25 21.09 21.12
CA GLY A 442 -10.30 20.65 22.15
C GLY A 442 -8.86 20.63 21.62
N ASP A 443 -7.85 20.64 22.50
CA ASP A 443 -6.48 21.02 22.12
C ASP A 443 -5.80 20.04 21.15
N HIS A 444 -5.96 18.73 21.35
CA HIS A 444 -5.47 17.70 20.41
C HIS A 444 -6.13 17.80 19.02
N ARG A 445 -7.23 18.55 18.86
CA ARG A 445 -7.87 18.81 17.56
C ARG A 445 -7.01 19.72 16.68
N ALA A 446 -6.10 20.54 17.21
CA ALA A 446 -5.38 21.55 16.41
C ALA A 446 -4.61 20.93 15.23
N LEU A 447 -3.85 19.84 15.47
CA LEU A 447 -3.08 19.15 14.44
C LEU A 447 -3.98 18.40 13.45
N ALA A 448 -4.95 17.63 13.97
CA ALA A 448 -5.89 16.87 13.17
C ALA A 448 -6.79 17.76 12.30
N LYS A 449 -7.27 18.88 12.85
CA LYS A 449 -8.04 19.90 12.13
C LYS A 449 -7.19 20.58 11.07
N LYS A 450 -5.92 20.92 11.33
CA LYS A 450 -5.03 21.46 10.30
C LYS A 450 -4.89 20.49 9.12
N GLY A 451 -4.64 19.20 9.38
CA GLY A 451 -4.54 18.17 8.34
C GLY A 451 -5.86 17.92 7.59
N ILE A 452 -6.99 17.90 8.30
CA ILE A 452 -8.33 17.76 7.70
C ILE A 452 -8.68 19.00 6.87
N ASP A 453 -8.45 20.22 7.38
CA ASP A 453 -8.70 21.47 6.68
C ASP A 453 -7.81 21.59 5.43
N GLU A 454 -6.55 21.20 5.50
CA GLU A 454 -5.63 21.16 4.36
C GLU A 454 -6.12 20.17 3.29
N TYR A 455 -6.57 18.98 3.70
CA TYR A 455 -7.15 17.99 2.80
C TYR A 455 -8.50 18.42 2.19
N LEU A 456 -9.36 19.10 2.97
CA LEU A 456 -10.63 19.67 2.52
C LEU A 456 -10.43 20.87 1.57
N ARG A 457 -9.40 21.69 1.81
CA ARG A 457 -8.97 22.79 0.92
C ARG A 457 -8.35 22.31 -0.39
N ALA A 458 -8.04 21.02 -0.50
CA ALA A 458 -7.62 20.36 -1.74
C ALA A 458 -8.78 19.56 -2.38
N PRO A 459 -9.85 20.20 -2.92
CA PRO A 459 -11.02 19.49 -3.45
C PRO A 459 -10.66 18.54 -4.59
N GLY A 460 -9.57 18.79 -5.32
CA GLY A 460 -9.02 17.88 -6.32
C GLY A 460 -8.58 16.53 -5.74
N ALA A 461 -8.01 16.49 -4.53
CA ALA A 461 -7.57 15.25 -3.88
C ALA A 461 -8.77 14.39 -3.46
N ILE A 462 -9.80 15.00 -2.85
CA ILE A 462 -11.05 14.33 -2.48
C ILE A 462 -11.78 13.84 -3.73
N THR A 463 -11.90 14.68 -4.76
CA THR A 463 -12.57 14.31 -6.02
C THR A 463 -11.85 13.16 -6.71
N ASN A 464 -10.51 13.20 -6.78
CA ASN A 464 -9.71 12.09 -7.31
C ASN A 464 -9.94 10.79 -6.49
N LEU A 465 -9.91 10.87 -5.15
CA LEU A 465 -10.16 9.70 -4.29
C LEU A 465 -11.54 9.08 -4.56
N VAL A 466 -12.60 9.90 -4.62
CA VAL A 466 -13.97 9.46 -4.87
C VAL A 466 -14.12 8.91 -6.29
N VAL A 467 -13.67 9.63 -7.32
CA VAL A 467 -13.74 9.22 -8.73
C VAL A 467 -12.96 7.92 -8.97
N THR A 468 -11.76 7.80 -8.40
CA THR A 468 -10.94 6.57 -8.49
C THR A 468 -11.60 5.41 -7.78
N THR A 469 -12.15 5.61 -6.58
CA THR A 469 -12.83 4.54 -5.82
C THR A 469 -14.10 4.07 -6.55
N VAL A 470 -14.94 5.00 -7.02
CA VAL A 470 -16.17 4.67 -7.76
C VAL A 470 -15.87 4.01 -9.10
N GLY A 471 -14.87 4.48 -9.84
CA GLY A 471 -14.44 3.86 -11.10
C GLY A 471 -13.95 2.43 -10.90
N LYS A 472 -13.03 2.21 -9.94
CA LYS A 472 -12.53 0.88 -9.56
C LYS A 472 -13.63 -0.06 -9.06
N TYR A 473 -14.60 0.48 -8.33
CA TYR A 473 -15.80 -0.24 -7.85
C TYR A 473 -16.71 -0.67 -9.00
N LEU A 474 -16.97 0.20 -9.99
CA LEU A 474 -17.80 -0.14 -11.16
C LEU A 474 -17.15 -1.23 -12.02
N VAL A 475 -15.86 -1.09 -12.34
CA VAL A 475 -15.11 -2.09 -13.12
C VAL A 475 -15.06 -3.43 -12.39
N THR A 476 -14.82 -3.44 -11.07
CA THR A 476 -14.82 -4.69 -10.28
C THR A 476 -16.20 -5.31 -10.14
N THR A 477 -17.25 -4.51 -10.00
CA THR A 477 -18.63 -5.02 -9.93
C THR A 477 -18.95 -5.74 -11.23
N LEU A 478 -18.59 -5.14 -12.37
CA LEU A 478 -18.80 -5.72 -13.68
C LEU A 478 -17.98 -7.00 -13.90
N ALA A 479 -16.70 -6.99 -13.54
CA ALA A 479 -15.83 -8.18 -13.61
C ALA A 479 -16.34 -9.32 -12.71
N GLY A 480 -16.78 -9.01 -11.48
CA GLY A 480 -17.36 -9.98 -10.56
C GLY A 480 -18.67 -10.58 -11.05
N VAL A 481 -19.57 -9.77 -11.63
CA VAL A 481 -20.80 -10.25 -12.28
C VAL A 481 -20.47 -11.19 -13.44
N ASP A 482 -19.54 -10.80 -14.32
CA ASP A 482 -19.15 -11.61 -15.47
C ASP A 482 -18.43 -12.92 -15.08
N PHE A 483 -17.63 -12.89 -14.02
CA PHE A 483 -17.01 -14.08 -13.43
C PHE A 483 -18.07 -15.03 -12.85
N MET A 484 -18.94 -14.56 -11.96
CA MET A 484 -19.97 -15.42 -11.36
C MET A 484 -21.00 -15.92 -12.38
N ALA A 485 -21.34 -15.14 -13.41
CA ALA A 485 -22.17 -15.60 -14.52
C ALA A 485 -21.50 -16.74 -15.31
N HIS A 486 -20.18 -16.71 -15.46
CA HIS A 486 -19.41 -17.77 -16.12
C HIS A 486 -19.43 -19.06 -15.34
N GLU A 487 -19.05 -19.02 -14.07
CA GLU A 487 -18.99 -20.19 -13.17
C GLU A 487 -20.35 -20.88 -13.08
N ILE A 488 -21.43 -20.10 -12.99
CA ILE A 488 -22.80 -20.63 -12.97
C ILE A 488 -23.19 -21.31 -14.29
N ALA A 489 -22.74 -20.77 -15.43
CA ALA A 489 -23.00 -21.38 -16.73
C ALA A 489 -22.21 -22.69 -16.91
N GLU A 490 -20.96 -22.76 -16.46
CA GLU A 490 -20.16 -23.99 -16.50
C GLU A 490 -20.66 -25.05 -15.52
N GLN A 491 -21.02 -24.66 -14.29
CA GLN A 491 -21.68 -25.56 -13.34
C GLN A 491 -22.97 -26.13 -13.95
N ARG A 492 -23.80 -25.32 -14.61
CA ARG A 492 -25.03 -25.83 -15.23
C ARG A 492 -24.76 -26.73 -16.44
N GLU A 493 -23.72 -26.48 -17.21
CA GLU A 493 -23.27 -27.38 -18.27
C GLU A 493 -22.92 -28.77 -17.72
N PHE A 494 -22.19 -28.81 -16.61
CA PHE A 494 -21.86 -30.05 -15.90
C PHE A 494 -23.09 -30.72 -15.26
N GLU A 495 -23.99 -29.96 -14.63
CA GLU A 495 -25.26 -30.50 -14.10
C GLU A 495 -26.11 -31.14 -15.22
N ARG A 496 -26.23 -30.50 -16.39
CA ARG A 496 -26.97 -31.09 -17.52
C ARG A 496 -26.32 -32.37 -18.03
N PHE A 497 -24.99 -32.41 -18.12
CA PHE A 497 -24.25 -33.61 -18.52
C PHE A 497 -24.56 -34.79 -17.57
N LEU A 498 -24.64 -34.54 -16.26
CA LEU A 498 -25.08 -35.54 -15.27
C LEU A 498 -26.58 -35.89 -15.36
N GLU A 499 -27.45 -34.93 -15.71
CA GLU A 499 -28.89 -35.13 -15.82
C GLU A 499 -29.31 -35.98 -17.04
N THR A 500 -28.73 -35.70 -18.21
CA THR A 500 -29.10 -36.37 -19.47
C THR A 500 -28.28 -37.63 -19.74
N GLY A 501 -27.03 -37.69 -19.28
CA GLY A 501 -26.10 -38.77 -19.61
C GLY A 501 -25.69 -38.85 -21.09
N GLU A 502 -26.10 -37.87 -21.91
CA GLU A 502 -25.78 -37.86 -23.34
C GLU A 502 -24.32 -37.41 -23.57
N ASN A 503 -23.57 -38.31 -24.20
CA ASN A 503 -22.28 -38.09 -24.87
C ASN A 503 -21.01 -38.01 -24.00
N LEU A 504 -20.78 -39.03 -23.17
CA LEU A 504 -19.43 -39.60 -22.96
C LEU A 504 -19.40 -41.14 -23.04
N GLY A 505 -20.16 -41.75 -23.95
CA GLY A 505 -19.98 -43.15 -24.38
C GLY A 505 -20.21 -44.27 -23.34
N TYR A 506 -20.48 -43.93 -22.08
CA TYR A 506 -20.64 -44.88 -20.98
C TYR A 506 -22.11 -45.09 -20.61
N SER A 507 -22.77 -45.95 -21.39
CA SER A 507 -24.09 -46.48 -21.04
C SER A 507 -23.96 -47.47 -19.87
N LYS A 508 -24.03 -46.97 -18.62
CA LYS A 508 -24.36 -47.74 -17.40
C LYS A 508 -24.47 -46.85 -16.14
N THR A 509 -25.62 -46.18 -15.98
CA THR A 509 -26.07 -45.67 -14.66
C THR A 509 -27.51 -46.10 -14.38
N HIS A 510 -27.72 -47.41 -14.24
CA HIS A 510 -28.88 -47.94 -13.53
C HIS A 510 -28.70 -47.71 -12.02
N GLY A 511 -29.74 -47.28 -11.30
CA GLY A 511 -29.81 -47.48 -9.85
C GLY A 511 -30.30 -46.32 -8.97
N LEU A 512 -30.39 -45.07 -9.44
CA LEU A 512 -30.98 -44.00 -8.61
C LEU A 512 -32.50 -44.14 -8.53
N GLN A 513 -33.03 -44.22 -7.30
CA GLN A 513 -34.45 -44.35 -6.99
C GLN A 513 -35.29 -43.23 -7.63
N SER A 514 -36.43 -43.62 -8.21
CA SER A 514 -37.29 -42.76 -9.03
C SER A 514 -37.90 -41.58 -8.29
N GLU A 515 -38.20 -41.73 -7.00
CA GLU A 515 -38.97 -40.74 -6.23
C GLU A 515 -38.15 -39.49 -5.88
N GLY A 516 -36.90 -39.67 -5.45
CA GLY A 516 -35.95 -38.56 -5.29
C GLY A 516 -35.68 -37.84 -6.62
N ARG A 517 -35.58 -38.60 -7.71
CA ARG A 517 -35.42 -38.04 -9.07
C ARG A 517 -36.64 -37.21 -9.49
N PHE A 518 -37.87 -37.59 -9.13
CA PHE A 518 -39.08 -36.85 -9.50
C PHE A 518 -39.22 -35.52 -8.74
N ARG A 519 -38.93 -35.49 -7.42
CA ARG A 519 -38.87 -34.23 -6.65
C ARG A 519 -37.78 -33.30 -7.18
N LEU A 520 -36.59 -33.84 -7.47
CA LEU A 520 -35.50 -33.07 -8.05
C LEU A 520 -35.89 -32.51 -9.42
N LEU A 521 -36.47 -33.34 -10.30
CA LEU A 521 -36.93 -32.94 -11.64
C LEU A 521 -37.97 -31.82 -11.61
N ASN A 522 -38.94 -31.85 -10.69
CA ASN A 522 -39.93 -30.77 -10.58
C ASN A 522 -39.32 -29.45 -10.10
N MET A 523 -38.34 -29.48 -9.17
CA MET A 523 -37.59 -28.28 -8.81
C MET A 523 -36.73 -27.78 -10.00
N LEU A 524 -36.05 -28.69 -10.71
CA LEU A 524 -35.25 -28.39 -11.90
C LEU A 524 -36.09 -27.79 -13.03
N LYS A 525 -37.32 -28.26 -13.25
CA LYS A 525 -38.14 -27.86 -14.40
C LYS A 525 -38.44 -26.36 -14.46
N GLN A 526 -38.58 -25.69 -13.31
CA GLN A 526 -38.64 -24.22 -13.22
C GLN A 526 -37.25 -23.57 -13.06
N LYS A 527 -36.27 -24.25 -12.45
CA LYS A 527 -34.87 -23.80 -12.34
C LYS A 527 -34.23 -23.56 -13.71
N ASN A 528 -34.65 -24.33 -14.71
CA ASN A 528 -33.91 -24.50 -15.96
C ASN A 528 -33.99 -23.30 -16.91
N THR A 529 -35.13 -22.64 -17.14
CA THR A 529 -35.23 -21.67 -18.27
C THR A 529 -34.24 -20.50 -18.18
N ARG A 530 -34.15 -19.81 -17.05
CA ARG A 530 -33.19 -18.69 -16.84
C ARG A 530 -31.75 -19.13 -16.97
N LEU A 531 -31.44 -20.26 -16.33
CA LEU A 531 -30.11 -20.83 -16.28
C LEU A 531 -29.67 -21.34 -17.66
N ASP A 532 -30.62 -21.89 -18.41
CA ASP A 532 -30.42 -22.43 -19.75
C ASP A 532 -30.27 -21.33 -20.81
N ASP A 533 -30.98 -20.20 -20.67
CA ASP A 533 -30.76 -19.00 -21.50
C ASP A 533 -29.40 -18.35 -21.21
N LEU A 534 -28.94 -18.32 -19.94
CA LEU A 534 -27.58 -17.88 -19.60
C LEU A 534 -26.52 -18.80 -20.24
N CYS A 535 -26.71 -20.11 -20.17
CA CYS A 535 -25.83 -21.09 -20.85
C CYS A 535 -25.84 -20.92 -22.38
N ARG A 536 -27.02 -20.69 -22.98
CA ARG A 536 -27.16 -20.47 -24.43
C ARG A 536 -26.46 -19.19 -24.89
N ALA A 537 -26.52 -18.12 -24.09
CA ALA A 537 -25.78 -16.89 -24.33
C ALA A 537 -24.25 -17.09 -24.28
N ASN A 538 -23.76 -18.02 -23.45
CA ASN A 538 -22.34 -18.32 -23.32
C ASN A 538 -21.81 -19.28 -24.43
N ARG A 539 -22.52 -20.38 -24.73
CA ARG A 539 -22.04 -21.43 -25.67
C ARG A 539 -21.87 -20.99 -27.12
N ARG A 540 -22.81 -20.20 -27.67
CA ARG A 540 -22.96 -20.00 -29.12
C ARG A 540 -21.83 -19.22 -29.82
N GLN A 541 -20.73 -18.93 -29.13
CA GLN A 541 -19.61 -18.15 -29.65
C GLN A 541 -18.29 -18.92 -29.72
N LEU A 542 -18.27 -20.21 -29.36
CA LEU A 542 -17.06 -21.04 -29.52
C LEU A 542 -16.77 -21.42 -30.98
N GLY A 543 -17.69 -21.17 -31.93
CA GLY A 543 -17.47 -21.41 -33.36
C GLY A 543 -17.38 -22.89 -33.77
N VAL A 544 -17.17 -23.79 -32.80
CA VAL A 544 -17.37 -25.23 -32.95
C VAL A 544 -18.84 -25.47 -33.26
N GLY A 545 -19.13 -25.69 -34.54
CA GLY A 545 -20.35 -26.35 -34.95
C GLY A 545 -20.33 -27.77 -34.41
N CYS A 546 -20.83 -27.98 -33.20
CA CYS A 546 -21.22 -29.31 -32.76
C CYS A 546 -22.30 -29.78 -33.73
N GLY A 547 -21.94 -30.73 -34.60
CA GLY A 547 -22.78 -31.32 -35.65
C GLY A 547 -23.91 -32.21 -35.10
N CYS A 548 -24.66 -31.69 -34.14
CA CYS A 548 -25.81 -32.32 -33.49
C CYS A 548 -27.09 -31.48 -33.67
N GLY A 549 -27.05 -30.44 -34.52
CA GLY A 549 -28.12 -29.43 -34.63
C GLY A 549 -29.30 -29.79 -35.54
N ASP A 550 -29.04 -30.47 -36.66
CA ASP A 550 -30.03 -30.58 -37.76
C ASP A 550 -30.76 -31.93 -37.83
N ALA A 551 -30.53 -32.82 -36.85
CA ALA A 551 -31.08 -34.18 -36.83
C ALA A 551 -32.43 -34.33 -36.09
N TRP A 552 -33.01 -33.24 -35.57
CA TRP A 552 -34.19 -33.29 -34.68
C TRP A 552 -35.51 -32.76 -35.26
N ASP A 553 -35.51 -32.08 -36.42
CA ASP A 553 -36.72 -31.47 -37.01
C ASP A 553 -37.16 -32.08 -38.37
N SER A 554 -36.59 -33.22 -38.76
CA SER A 554 -36.83 -33.86 -40.07
C SER A 554 -37.31 -35.32 -40.00
N LYS A 555 -38.30 -35.59 -39.13
CA LYS A 555 -39.14 -36.80 -39.22
C LYS A 555 -40.59 -36.47 -39.59
N GLY A 556 -40.77 -35.95 -40.80
CA GLY A 556 -42.07 -35.73 -41.43
C GLY A 556 -42.07 -36.21 -42.89
N GLY A 557 -42.65 -37.39 -43.13
CA GLY A 557 -43.25 -37.86 -44.40
C GLY A 557 -42.51 -37.67 -45.74
N GLY A 558 -42.19 -38.79 -46.41
CA GLY A 558 -41.87 -38.81 -47.84
C GLY A 558 -41.07 -40.04 -48.26
N GLY A 559 -41.68 -40.95 -49.02
CA GLY A 559 -40.97 -42.03 -49.71
C GLY A 559 -40.63 -41.67 -51.15
N GLY A 560 -39.80 -42.48 -51.82
CA GLY A 560 -39.55 -42.37 -53.27
C GLY A 560 -38.09 -42.60 -53.68
N ASP A 561 -37.81 -43.82 -54.15
CA ASP A 561 -37.01 -44.20 -55.33
C ASP A 561 -35.61 -43.60 -55.65
N ALA A 562 -34.64 -44.54 -55.65
CA ALA A 562 -33.74 -44.90 -56.76
C ALA A 562 -32.76 -43.91 -57.44
N MET A 563 -31.50 -44.38 -57.57
CA MET A 563 -30.49 -44.14 -58.64
C MET A 563 -30.13 -42.67 -59.02
N SER A 564 -28.86 -42.26 -59.10
CA SER A 564 -27.80 -42.93 -59.88
C SER A 564 -26.39 -42.35 -59.64
N VAL A 565 -25.42 -43.26 -59.77
CA VAL A 565 -24.07 -43.14 -60.38
C VAL A 565 -23.76 -41.87 -61.21
N VAL A 566 -22.62 -41.20 -60.96
CA VAL A 566 -21.60 -40.79 -61.98
C VAL A 566 -20.19 -40.71 -61.34
N LYS A 567 -19.17 -40.99 -62.17
CA LYS A 567 -17.75 -41.24 -61.87
C LYS A 567 -16.83 -40.00 -61.75
N THR A 568 -15.77 -40.18 -60.95
CA THR A 568 -14.34 -39.77 -61.17
C THR A 568 -13.95 -38.33 -61.55
N GLY A 569 -12.96 -37.80 -60.81
CA GLY A 569 -12.06 -36.73 -61.25
C GLY A 569 -10.72 -36.79 -60.51
N THR A 570 -9.68 -37.36 -61.14
CA THR A 570 -8.34 -37.52 -60.54
C THR A 570 -7.38 -36.47 -61.08
N VAL A 571 -6.69 -35.72 -60.21
CA VAL A 571 -5.46 -35.01 -60.59
C VAL A 571 -4.39 -35.25 -59.51
N LYS A 572 -3.27 -35.86 -59.93
CA LYS A 572 -2.03 -35.93 -59.15
C LYS A 572 -1.16 -34.71 -59.47
N SER A 573 -0.45 -34.19 -58.46
CA SER A 573 0.98 -33.81 -58.46
C SER A 573 1.25 -32.60 -57.55
N ALA A 574 2.44 -32.37 -56.99
CA ALA A 574 3.53 -33.25 -56.50
C ALA A 574 4.59 -32.37 -55.81
N VAL A 575 5.42 -32.93 -54.88
CA VAL A 575 6.81 -32.44 -54.54
C VAL A 575 6.89 -31.05 -53.85
N ARG A 576 7.73 -30.65 -52.87
CA ARG A 576 8.88 -31.12 -52.02
C ARG A 576 8.96 -30.08 -50.84
N ARG A 577 9.63 -30.22 -49.67
CA ARG A 577 10.30 -31.29 -48.89
C ARG A 577 10.50 -30.79 -47.42
N ASN A 578 11.11 -31.60 -46.56
CA ASN A 578 11.82 -31.35 -45.27
C ASN A 578 12.01 -29.89 -44.80
N SER A 579 11.87 -29.53 -43.52
CA SER A 579 12.59 -30.01 -42.32
C SER A 579 12.06 -29.24 -41.07
N SER A 580 12.33 -29.53 -39.79
CA SER A 580 13.14 -30.54 -39.08
C SER A 580 12.48 -30.86 -37.71
N MET A 581 12.76 -32.03 -37.14
CA MET A 581 12.40 -32.34 -35.76
C MET A 581 13.39 -31.69 -34.78
N SER A 582 12.91 -31.08 -33.70
CA SER A 582 13.67 -31.05 -32.44
C SER A 582 12.75 -31.47 -31.29
N SER A 583 13.25 -32.36 -30.44
CA SER A 583 12.51 -32.97 -29.33
C SER A 583 12.95 -32.32 -28.03
N SER A 584 12.00 -31.76 -27.28
CA SER A 584 12.25 -31.25 -25.92
C SER A 584 11.29 -31.92 -24.93
N LYS A 585 11.80 -33.04 -24.41
CA LYS A 585 11.40 -33.78 -23.21
C LYS A 585 10.60 -32.96 -22.18
N GLY A 586 9.46 -33.51 -21.76
CA GLY A 586 8.78 -33.04 -20.56
C GLY A 586 9.55 -33.42 -19.29
N MET A 587 9.56 -32.51 -18.29
CA MET A 587 10.06 -32.80 -16.95
C MET A 587 8.90 -33.12 -16.00
N SER A 588 8.85 -34.37 -15.56
CA SER A 588 7.94 -34.82 -14.50
C SER A 588 8.62 -34.60 -13.14
N MET A 589 8.07 -33.73 -12.30
CA MET A 589 8.46 -33.69 -10.88
C MET A 589 7.73 -34.79 -10.12
N LYS A 590 8.43 -35.91 -9.89
CA LYS A 590 8.11 -36.83 -8.79
C LYS A 590 8.60 -36.22 -7.48
N GLY A 591 7.83 -36.41 -6.42
CA GLY A 591 8.06 -35.74 -5.13
C GLY A 591 9.26 -36.28 -4.36
N SER A 592 9.70 -35.47 -3.39
CA SER A 592 10.64 -35.88 -2.34
C SER A 592 9.87 -36.11 -1.03
N LYS A 593 9.87 -37.37 -0.56
CA LYS A 593 9.72 -37.67 0.88
C LYS A 593 11.11 -37.54 1.53
N TYR A 594 11.11 -37.52 2.87
CA TYR A 594 12.25 -37.53 3.80
C TYR A 594 12.60 -36.16 4.39
N PHE A 595 12.13 -35.94 5.63
CA PHE A 595 13.03 -35.58 6.72
C PHE A 595 12.67 -36.44 7.93
N GLY A 596 13.69 -37.06 8.54
CA GLY A 596 13.52 -38.06 9.58
C GLY A 596 13.45 -37.47 10.99
N ALA A 597 12.81 -38.19 11.90
CA ALA A 597 12.83 -37.87 13.32
C ALA A 597 14.22 -38.19 13.91
N GLY A 598 14.93 -37.17 14.40
CA GLY A 598 16.15 -37.31 15.19
C GLY A 598 15.84 -37.12 16.68
N ARG A 599 15.78 -38.22 17.45
CA ARG A 599 15.90 -38.14 18.92
C ARG A 599 17.38 -37.93 19.26
N GLY A 600 17.70 -36.85 19.97
CA GLY A 600 19.03 -36.60 20.52
C GLY A 600 18.92 -36.05 21.94
N SER A 601 19.11 -36.91 22.93
CA SER A 601 19.16 -36.51 24.34
C SER A 601 20.57 -36.05 24.71
N SER A 602 20.70 -34.86 25.31
CA SER A 602 21.88 -34.46 26.07
C SER A 602 21.44 -33.40 27.08
N GLY A 603 21.48 -33.74 28.37
CA GLY A 603 21.18 -32.80 29.44
C GLY A 603 22.43 -32.02 29.85
N VAL A 604 22.27 -30.72 30.12
CA VAL A 604 23.25 -29.88 30.82
C VAL A 604 22.52 -29.10 31.92
N GLN A 605 23.25 -28.75 32.97
CA GLN A 605 22.73 -28.56 34.32
C GLN A 605 21.98 -27.25 34.59
N LEU A 606 21.18 -27.29 35.67
CA LEU A 606 20.59 -26.12 36.33
C LEU A 606 21.68 -25.17 36.84
N GLY A 607 21.53 -23.88 36.52
CA GLY A 607 22.22 -22.76 37.19
C GLY A 607 21.18 -21.76 37.68
N SER A 608 21.02 -21.62 39.00
CA SER A 608 20.03 -20.73 39.61
C SER A 608 20.60 -19.34 39.94
N LYS A 609 19.67 -18.38 40.03
CA LYS A 609 19.71 -17.03 40.68
C LYS A 609 19.53 -15.87 39.70
N GLY A 610 18.65 -14.94 40.07
CA GLY A 610 18.42 -13.72 39.30
C GLY A 610 17.03 -13.10 39.39
N GLN A 611 16.35 -13.16 40.55
CA GLN A 611 15.20 -12.27 40.79
C GLN A 611 15.74 -10.82 40.83
N ARG A 612 15.29 -9.97 39.91
CA ARG A 612 15.29 -8.52 40.09
C ARG A 612 13.92 -7.98 39.73
N GLU A 613 13.39 -7.19 40.65
CA GLU A 613 12.14 -6.47 40.52
C GLU A 613 12.31 -5.37 39.45
N PHE A 614 11.44 -5.33 38.46
CA PHE A 614 11.35 -4.18 37.57
C PHE A 614 10.37 -3.18 38.18
N ASN A 615 10.91 -2.19 38.90
CA ASN A 615 10.13 -1.06 39.39
C ASN A 615 9.56 -0.27 38.21
N SER A 616 8.31 0.17 38.35
CA SER A 616 7.62 0.98 37.35
C SER A 616 8.14 2.41 37.36
N THR A 617 9.13 2.71 36.52
CA THR A 617 9.52 4.10 36.25
C THR A 617 8.55 4.74 35.25
N LYS A 618 7.89 5.77 35.76
CA LYS A 618 6.97 6.71 35.12
C LYS A 618 7.63 7.33 33.88
N TRP A 619 7.05 7.10 32.70
CA TRP A 619 7.39 7.84 31.48
C TRP A 619 6.62 9.16 31.49
N ASP A 620 7.24 10.22 32.01
CA ASP A 620 6.77 11.58 31.76
C ASP A 620 7.16 11.94 30.31
N GLY A 621 6.17 12.31 29.51
CA GLY A 621 6.32 12.45 28.07
C GLY A 621 6.93 13.77 27.63
N VAL A 622 7.82 13.71 26.65
CA VAL A 622 8.21 14.85 25.81
C VAL A 622 7.71 14.57 24.38
N VAL A 623 6.90 15.49 23.87
CA VAL A 623 6.35 15.55 22.50
C VAL A 623 6.61 16.94 21.95
#